data_AF-A0A0J7XNL6-F1
#
_entry.id   AF-A0A0J7XNL6-F1
#
_cell.length_a   1.000
_cell.length_b   1.000
_cell.length_c   1.000
_cell.angle_alpha   90.00
_cell.angle_beta   90.00
_cell.angle_gamma   90.00
#
_symmetry.space_group_name_H-M   'P 1'
#
loop_
_entity.id
_entity.type
_entity.pdbx_description
1 polymer ?
#
loop_
_entity_poly.entity_id
_entity_poly.type
_entity_poly.pdbx_seq_one_letter_code
_entity_poly.pdbx_strand_id
1 'polypeptide(L)'
;MKRLIAVMACFALPAAVAFYVALAPFGGALSPLDAGAERIAAALGQGNVIPALLVLGLVLALVAAFTLRRREHDAGADDAPAAPPAWTPEPLPTSESLATAPEPEANTDARIANLRRRALSGSQAPAEAAPLPEAPAPFPASPFPEQARLLPAPVILVRKPRERTRDWFADSSWLGGLPRLGGIPWPRGADGLPLPFMAQIDLVELAFACPDTPLPRTGSLAFFLGAGAVIAVPEGAHDFTDPPHDLAPAFDEGGYPFPATPNRLSRWFFPFWPVQLLALDLPETLRDYHDPLREAAIEQAMAVQLDRSAPLRDHPFYAAGVGAPVETLWWHSVIHLADQLHEALAACARPLAAHRAALDQKRAAFEHLRRDPQAGPDALEHAQEAADYLADELAVMEEQSAALPDMVEALDQFVAGRDPWEQLEPAELDIVADILAEVHERFGELVRYHAPGSLAQLATLSLRAMVSGPPETFAALPDGVLARINRDYRLPPVDQHQMFGLPASRLGGRGQPRRNLLLLQLGYDDMMEWCWSEAGLYQFWISPEDAAAGNWSAATLTFESD
;
A
#
# COMPACT_ATOMS: atom_id res chain seq x y z
N MET A 1 -11.75 -26.16 -11.53
CA MET A 1 -12.96 -26.05 -10.68
C MET A 1 -13.44 -24.61 -10.50
N LYS A 2 -12.60 -23.65 -10.06
CA LYS A 2 -12.97 -22.22 -9.88
C LYS A 2 -13.60 -21.56 -11.13
N ARG A 3 -13.14 -21.91 -12.35
CA ARG A 3 -13.67 -21.39 -13.62
C ARG A 3 -15.11 -21.81 -13.91
N LEU A 4 -15.42 -23.07 -13.65
CA LEU A 4 -16.78 -23.60 -13.82
C LEU A 4 -17.75 -22.90 -12.86
N ILE A 5 -17.29 -22.62 -11.63
CA ILE A 5 -18.07 -21.89 -10.62
C ILE A 5 -18.35 -20.45 -11.08
N ALA A 6 -17.37 -19.74 -11.64
CA ALA A 6 -17.57 -18.38 -12.13
C ALA A 6 -18.57 -18.32 -13.30
N VAL A 7 -18.42 -19.19 -14.30
CA VAL A 7 -19.36 -19.27 -15.43
C VAL A 7 -20.77 -19.66 -14.97
N MET A 8 -20.88 -20.62 -14.04
CA MET A 8 -22.18 -21.00 -13.46
C MET A 8 -22.81 -19.86 -12.65
N ALA A 9 -22.02 -19.08 -11.91
CA ALA A 9 -22.52 -17.93 -11.14
C ALA A 9 -23.05 -16.80 -12.05
N CYS A 10 -22.35 -16.49 -13.15
CA CYS A 10 -22.77 -15.49 -14.13
C CYS A 10 -24.11 -15.82 -14.81
N PHE A 11 -24.45 -17.11 -14.94
CA PHE A 11 -25.74 -17.54 -15.47
C PHE A 11 -26.82 -17.72 -14.38
N ALA A 12 -26.44 -18.29 -13.23
CA ALA A 12 -27.38 -18.61 -12.15
C ALA A 12 -27.99 -17.36 -11.51
N LEU A 13 -27.23 -16.27 -11.39
CA LEU A 13 -27.71 -15.05 -10.75
C LEU A 13 -28.83 -14.37 -11.59
N PRO A 14 -28.66 -14.07 -12.89
CA PRO A 14 -29.75 -13.55 -13.72
C PRO A 14 -30.94 -14.49 -13.85
N ALA A 15 -30.70 -15.81 -13.89
CA ALA A 15 -31.79 -16.80 -13.90
C ALA A 15 -32.60 -16.81 -12.60
N ALA A 16 -31.93 -16.68 -11.44
CA ALA A 16 -32.60 -16.56 -10.15
C ALA A 16 -33.42 -15.26 -10.04
N VAL A 17 -32.90 -14.15 -10.56
CA VAL A 17 -33.65 -12.87 -10.64
C VAL A 17 -34.85 -13.01 -11.58
N ALA A 18 -34.70 -13.63 -12.74
CA ALA A 18 -35.80 -13.86 -13.69
C ALA A 18 -36.89 -14.75 -13.08
N PHE A 19 -36.50 -15.81 -12.36
CA PHE A 19 -37.41 -16.68 -11.64
C PHE A 19 -38.15 -15.94 -10.53
N TYR A 20 -37.45 -15.09 -9.78
CA TYR A 20 -38.06 -14.29 -8.73
C TYR A 20 -39.06 -13.26 -9.30
N VAL A 21 -38.70 -12.54 -10.37
CA VAL A 21 -39.61 -11.59 -11.04
C VAL A 21 -40.87 -12.29 -11.57
N ALA A 22 -40.75 -13.53 -12.04
CA ALA A 22 -41.90 -14.33 -12.48
C ALA A 22 -42.84 -14.73 -11.32
N LEU A 23 -42.29 -14.90 -10.11
CA LEU A 23 -43.04 -15.31 -8.92
C LEU A 23 -43.58 -14.15 -8.08
N ALA A 24 -43.01 -12.96 -8.19
CA ALA A 24 -43.40 -11.77 -7.41
C ALA A 24 -44.91 -11.48 -7.41
N PRO A 25 -45.68 -11.64 -8.51
CA PRO A 25 -47.13 -11.40 -8.49
C PRO A 25 -47.94 -12.31 -7.57
N PHE A 26 -47.36 -13.44 -7.13
CA PHE A 26 -48.03 -14.42 -6.27
C PHE A 26 -47.76 -14.19 -4.77
N GLY A 27 -46.89 -13.24 -4.42
CA GLY A 27 -46.47 -12.96 -3.05
C GLY A 27 -45.65 -14.09 -2.40
N GLY A 28 -44.99 -13.81 -1.27
CA GLY A 28 -44.22 -14.82 -0.54
C GLY A 28 -43.26 -14.25 0.50
N ALA A 29 -42.39 -15.11 1.03
CA ALA A 29 -41.40 -14.78 2.07
C ALA A 29 -40.35 -13.74 1.64
N LEU A 30 -40.32 -13.38 0.34
CA LEU A 30 -39.40 -12.41 -0.25
C LEU A 30 -40.09 -11.08 -0.61
N SER A 31 -41.28 -10.80 -0.07
CA SER A 31 -42.03 -9.58 -0.38
C SER A 31 -41.29 -8.23 -0.23
N PRO A 32 -40.24 -8.08 0.61
CA PRO A 32 -39.45 -6.84 0.62
C PRO A 32 -38.77 -6.53 -0.73
N LEU A 33 -38.59 -7.52 -1.61
CA LEU A 33 -37.94 -7.36 -2.91
C LEU A 33 -38.94 -7.09 -4.06
N ASP A 34 -40.26 -7.15 -3.82
CA ASP A 34 -41.30 -7.02 -4.85
C ASP A 34 -41.24 -5.64 -5.53
N ALA A 35 -40.96 -4.57 -4.77
CA ALA A 35 -40.81 -3.22 -5.30
C ALA A 35 -39.60 -3.05 -6.25
N GLY A 36 -38.60 -3.94 -6.14
CA GLY A 36 -37.49 -4.02 -7.10
C GLY A 36 -37.92 -4.76 -8.37
N ALA A 37 -38.60 -5.90 -8.22
CA ALA A 37 -39.12 -6.67 -9.34
C ALA A 37 -40.11 -5.87 -10.20
N GLU A 38 -40.99 -5.08 -9.58
CA GLU A 38 -41.93 -4.20 -10.27
C GLU A 38 -41.22 -3.13 -11.11
N ARG A 39 -40.15 -2.52 -10.58
CA ARG A 39 -39.35 -1.52 -11.32
C ARG A 39 -38.66 -2.13 -12.54
N ILE A 40 -38.10 -3.33 -12.40
CA ILE A 40 -37.46 -4.05 -13.50
C ILE A 40 -38.50 -4.44 -14.57
N ALA A 41 -39.66 -4.95 -14.15
CA ALA A 41 -40.75 -5.32 -15.05
C ALA A 41 -41.37 -4.09 -15.75
N ALA A 42 -41.46 -2.94 -15.08
CA ALA A 42 -41.92 -1.69 -15.66
C ALA A 42 -40.94 -1.14 -16.71
N ALA A 43 -39.63 -1.24 -16.47
CA ALA A 43 -38.60 -0.76 -17.40
C ALA A 43 -38.50 -1.62 -18.67
N LEU A 44 -38.64 -2.95 -18.54
CA LEU A 44 -38.44 -3.89 -19.64
C LEU A 44 -39.74 -4.36 -20.31
N GLY A 45 -40.89 -4.09 -19.70
CA GLY A 45 -42.19 -4.61 -20.09
C GLY A 45 -42.42 -6.04 -19.58
N GLN A 46 -43.63 -6.31 -19.05
CA GLN A 46 -43.97 -7.58 -18.39
C GLN A 46 -43.77 -8.83 -19.28
N GLY A 47 -43.96 -8.71 -20.60
CA GLY A 47 -43.76 -9.83 -21.53
C GLY A 47 -42.28 -10.13 -21.84
N ASN A 48 -41.38 -9.16 -21.63
CA ASN A 48 -39.99 -9.25 -22.09
C ASN A 48 -38.96 -9.34 -20.96
N VAL A 49 -39.35 -9.08 -19.71
CA VAL A 49 -38.43 -9.05 -18.57
C VAL A 49 -37.71 -10.39 -18.35
N ILE A 50 -38.42 -11.51 -18.43
CA ILE A 50 -37.85 -12.85 -18.27
C ILE A 50 -36.87 -13.20 -19.40
N PRO A 51 -37.25 -13.12 -20.70
CA PRO A 51 -36.30 -13.43 -21.77
C PRO A 51 -35.10 -12.47 -21.79
N ALA A 52 -35.29 -11.18 -21.46
CA ALA A 52 -34.19 -10.21 -21.39
C ALA A 52 -33.15 -10.59 -20.32
N LEU A 53 -33.57 -10.98 -19.12
CA LEU A 53 -32.68 -11.40 -18.04
C LEU A 53 -31.94 -12.71 -18.34
N LEU A 54 -32.61 -13.66 -19.02
CA LEU A 54 -31.97 -14.91 -19.44
C LEU A 54 -30.94 -14.68 -20.55
N VAL A 55 -31.23 -13.81 -21.53
CA VAL A 55 -30.27 -13.40 -22.57
C VAL A 55 -29.07 -12.69 -21.94
N LEU A 56 -29.30 -11.81 -20.98
CA LEU A 56 -28.22 -11.14 -20.25
C LEU A 56 -27.30 -12.15 -19.53
N GLY A 57 -27.88 -13.14 -18.84
CA GLY A 57 -27.09 -14.20 -18.20
C GLY A 57 -26.27 -15.04 -19.18
N LEU A 58 -26.81 -15.31 -20.37
CA LEU A 58 -26.08 -16.00 -21.43
C LEU A 58 -24.92 -15.16 -21.97
N VAL A 59 -25.14 -13.86 -22.22
CA VAL A 59 -24.09 -12.94 -22.69
C VAL A 59 -22.98 -12.82 -21.65
N LEU A 60 -23.31 -12.65 -20.37
CA LEU A 60 -22.31 -12.57 -19.29
C LEU A 60 -21.50 -13.86 -19.16
N ALA A 61 -22.13 -15.03 -19.29
CA ALA A 61 -21.43 -16.32 -19.27
C ALA A 61 -20.47 -16.46 -20.47
N LEU A 62 -20.86 -16.00 -21.66
CA LEU A 62 -20.00 -16.00 -22.84
C LEU A 62 -18.81 -15.04 -22.69
N VAL A 63 -19.02 -13.83 -22.17
CA VAL A 63 -17.94 -12.86 -21.88
C VAL A 63 -16.96 -13.43 -20.84
N ALA A 64 -17.46 -14.05 -19.78
CA ALA A 64 -16.62 -14.71 -18.78
C ALA A 64 -15.82 -15.87 -19.38
N ALA A 65 -16.42 -16.67 -20.28
CA ALA A 65 -15.71 -17.74 -20.97
C ALA A 65 -14.63 -17.20 -21.92
N PHE A 66 -14.88 -16.09 -22.61
CA PHE A 66 -13.94 -15.50 -23.57
C PHE A 66 -12.74 -14.82 -22.89
N THR A 67 -13.00 -14.04 -21.83
CA THR A 67 -11.96 -13.38 -21.03
C THR A 67 -11.03 -14.40 -20.36
N LEU A 68 -11.58 -15.52 -19.87
CA LEU A 68 -10.79 -16.60 -19.29
C LEU A 68 -9.98 -17.38 -20.32
N ARG A 69 -10.45 -17.52 -21.56
CA ARG A 69 -9.74 -18.21 -22.64
C ARG A 69 -8.56 -17.41 -23.18
N ARG A 70 -8.68 -16.07 -23.24
CA ARG A 70 -7.60 -15.17 -23.68
C ARG A 70 -6.37 -15.28 -22.77
N ARG A 71 -6.58 -15.43 -21.46
CA ARG A 71 -5.52 -15.56 -20.45
C ARG A 71 -4.72 -16.87 -20.54
N GLU A 72 -5.22 -17.90 -21.21
CA GLU A 72 -4.48 -19.17 -21.41
C GLU A 72 -3.51 -19.12 -22.59
N HIS A 73 -3.69 -18.18 -23.52
CA HIS A 73 -2.73 -17.99 -24.60
C HIS A 73 -1.47 -17.25 -24.14
N ASP A 74 -1.58 -16.42 -23.11
CA ASP A 74 -0.46 -15.61 -22.61
C ASP A 74 0.40 -16.31 -21.54
N ALA A 75 0.00 -17.50 -21.07
CA ALA A 75 0.65 -18.17 -19.93
C ALA A 75 1.52 -19.39 -20.30
N GLY A 76 2.01 -19.48 -21.54
CA GLY A 76 2.72 -20.64 -22.05
C GLY A 76 4.19 -20.42 -22.42
N ALA A 77 5.09 -20.23 -21.45
CA ALA A 77 6.50 -20.67 -21.50
C ALA A 77 7.24 -20.39 -20.16
N ASP A 78 7.92 -21.42 -19.64
CA ASP A 78 9.01 -21.47 -18.64
C ASP A 78 8.87 -20.78 -17.26
N ASP A 79 8.80 -21.57 -16.17
CA ASP A 79 9.99 -21.95 -15.38
C ASP A 79 9.62 -22.84 -14.16
N ALA A 80 10.51 -23.78 -13.82
CA ALA A 80 10.40 -24.64 -12.64
C ALA A 80 11.12 -24.01 -11.43
N PRO A 81 10.58 -24.08 -10.20
CA PRO A 81 11.16 -23.37 -9.06
C PRO A 81 12.42 -24.06 -8.53
N ALA A 82 13.53 -23.34 -8.53
CA ALA A 82 14.73 -23.65 -7.77
C ALA A 82 14.54 -23.35 -6.27
N ALA A 83 15.38 -23.95 -5.43
CA ALA A 83 15.39 -23.75 -3.98
C ALA A 83 15.67 -22.28 -3.60
N PRO A 84 15.10 -21.77 -2.47
CA PRO A 84 15.21 -20.36 -2.12
C PRO A 84 16.66 -19.97 -1.72
N PRO A 85 17.18 -18.83 -2.20
CA PRO A 85 18.48 -18.32 -1.78
C PRO A 85 18.40 -17.65 -0.40
N ALA A 86 19.51 -17.68 0.33
CA ALA A 86 19.72 -16.82 1.50
C ALA A 86 19.81 -15.36 1.04
N TRP A 87 19.08 -14.46 1.70
CA TRP A 87 19.06 -13.04 1.39
C TRP A 87 20.43 -12.40 1.65
N THR A 88 21.07 -11.91 0.59
CA THR A 88 22.12 -10.89 0.63
C THR A 88 21.50 -9.58 0.13
N PRO A 89 21.84 -8.41 0.69
CA PRO A 89 21.39 -7.15 0.14
C PRO A 89 21.74 -7.11 -1.35
N GLU A 90 20.73 -6.90 -2.18
CA GLU A 90 20.87 -6.86 -3.63
C GLU A 90 21.85 -5.70 -3.96
N PRO A 91 22.97 -5.96 -4.66
CA PRO A 91 23.84 -4.88 -5.10
C PRO A 91 23.03 -3.96 -6.00
N LEU A 92 23.21 -2.64 -5.83
CA LEU A 92 22.63 -1.63 -6.71
C LEU A 92 22.78 -2.08 -8.18
N PRO A 93 21.69 -2.18 -8.96
CA PRO A 93 21.77 -2.68 -10.32
C PRO A 93 22.71 -1.75 -11.11
N THR A 94 23.78 -2.31 -11.67
CA THR A 94 24.58 -1.60 -12.67
C THR A 94 23.67 -1.24 -13.84
N SER A 95 23.91 -0.09 -14.49
CA SER A 95 23.07 0.49 -15.55
C SER A 95 22.70 -0.46 -16.70
N GLU A 96 23.43 -1.57 -16.90
CA GLU A 96 23.13 -2.60 -17.89
C GLU A 96 22.05 -3.63 -17.46
N SER A 97 21.75 -3.78 -16.16
CA SER A 97 20.81 -4.79 -15.63
C SER A 97 19.35 -4.32 -15.53
N LEU A 98 19.06 -3.05 -15.86
CA LEU A 98 17.71 -2.46 -15.82
C LEU A 98 16.86 -2.79 -17.05
N ALA A 99 17.37 -3.55 -18.02
CA ALA A 99 16.69 -3.85 -19.28
C ALA A 99 15.62 -4.95 -19.19
N THR A 100 15.49 -5.65 -18.05
CA THR A 100 14.59 -6.80 -17.88
C THR A 100 13.85 -6.83 -16.54
N ALA A 101 13.56 -5.67 -15.94
CA ALA A 101 12.65 -5.62 -14.80
C ALA A 101 11.21 -5.86 -15.27
N PRO A 102 10.43 -6.76 -14.63
CA PRO A 102 9.02 -6.95 -14.98
C PRO A 102 8.22 -5.68 -14.69
N GLU A 103 7.29 -5.34 -15.59
CA GLU A 103 6.41 -4.18 -15.41
C GLU A 103 5.53 -4.32 -14.15
N PRO A 104 5.29 -3.25 -13.37
CA PRO A 104 4.36 -3.30 -12.25
C PRO A 104 2.91 -3.42 -12.76
N GLU A 105 2.22 -4.50 -12.34
CA GLU A 105 0.86 -4.84 -12.78
C GLU A 105 -0.19 -3.76 -12.43
N ALA A 106 -1.09 -3.48 -13.39
CA ALA A 106 -2.27 -2.62 -13.29
C ALA A 106 -3.39 -3.14 -12.34
N ASN A 107 -3.05 -3.88 -11.29
CA ASN A 107 -3.96 -4.71 -10.49
C ASN A 107 -4.29 -4.15 -9.10
N THR A 108 -3.75 -2.99 -8.73
CA THR A 108 -3.92 -2.39 -7.39
C THR A 108 -5.40 -2.09 -7.07
N ASP A 109 -6.17 -1.55 -8.03
CA ASP A 109 -7.59 -1.22 -7.81
C ASP A 109 -8.50 -2.46 -7.67
N ALA A 110 -8.21 -3.53 -8.42
CA ALA A 110 -8.94 -4.79 -8.31
C ALA A 110 -8.60 -5.55 -7.01
N ARG A 111 -7.39 -5.34 -6.48
CA ARG A 111 -6.89 -5.90 -5.21
C ARG A 111 -7.52 -5.20 -4.01
N ILE A 112 -7.60 -3.86 -4.02
CA ILE A 112 -8.35 -3.05 -3.03
C ILE A 112 -9.84 -3.45 -3.01
N ALA A 113 -10.44 -3.68 -4.18
CA ALA A 113 -11.83 -4.14 -4.28
C ALA A 113 -12.05 -5.56 -3.69
N ASN A 114 -11.02 -6.42 -3.68
CA ASN A 114 -11.09 -7.77 -3.11
C ASN A 114 -10.91 -7.76 -1.59
N LEU A 115 -10.08 -6.85 -1.07
CA LEU A 115 -9.93 -6.60 0.38
C LEU A 115 -11.20 -6.00 0.97
N ARG A 116 -11.82 -5.00 0.30
CA ARG A 116 -13.15 -4.47 0.67
C ARG A 116 -14.21 -5.57 0.72
N ARG A 117 -14.14 -6.57 -0.16
CA ARG A 117 -15.09 -7.69 -0.20
C ARG A 117 -14.91 -8.64 0.99
N ARG A 118 -13.68 -8.85 1.47
CA ARG A 118 -13.41 -9.62 2.70
C ARG A 118 -13.88 -8.89 3.95
N ALA A 119 -13.67 -7.57 4.04
CA ALA A 119 -14.09 -6.75 5.19
C ALA A 119 -15.62 -6.60 5.30
N LEU A 120 -16.32 -6.35 4.19
CA LEU A 120 -17.78 -6.18 4.17
C LEU A 120 -18.56 -7.48 4.40
N SER A 121 -17.92 -8.65 4.25
CA SER A 121 -18.53 -9.94 4.57
C SER A 121 -18.68 -10.20 6.08
N GLY A 122 -18.03 -9.39 6.93
CA GLY A 122 -18.09 -9.50 8.40
C GLY A 122 -18.92 -8.41 9.09
N SER A 123 -19.36 -7.38 8.38
CA SER A 123 -20.02 -6.20 8.96
C SER A 123 -21.56 -6.33 8.94
N GLN A 124 -22.11 -7.25 9.70
CA GLN A 124 -23.45 -7.04 10.28
C GLN A 124 -23.26 -6.36 11.64
N ALA A 125 -23.80 -5.15 11.78
CA ALA A 125 -23.80 -4.40 13.04
C ALA A 125 -24.51 -5.24 14.14
N PRO A 126 -23.89 -5.43 15.33
CA PRO A 126 -24.52 -6.20 16.39
C PRO A 126 -25.64 -5.38 17.04
N ALA A 127 -26.88 -5.77 16.78
CA ALA A 127 -27.97 -5.52 17.71
C ALA A 127 -27.76 -6.42 18.93
N GLU A 128 -27.61 -5.79 20.10
CA GLU A 128 -27.31 -6.40 21.41
C GLU A 128 -25.98 -7.14 21.49
N ALA A 129 -25.08 -6.65 22.36
CA ALA A 129 -23.81 -7.28 22.66
C ALA A 129 -24.04 -8.72 23.16
N ALA A 130 -23.81 -9.69 22.27
CA ALA A 130 -23.77 -11.08 22.64
C ALA A 130 -22.68 -11.28 23.71
N PRO A 131 -22.92 -12.07 24.76
CA PRO A 131 -21.89 -12.41 25.73
C PRO A 131 -20.69 -13.01 25.00
N LEU A 132 -19.47 -12.60 25.39
CA LEU A 132 -18.23 -13.17 24.90
C LEU A 132 -18.36 -14.71 24.85
N PRO A 133 -18.00 -15.37 23.75
CA PRO A 133 -18.09 -16.82 23.66
C PRO A 133 -17.38 -17.46 24.86
N GLU A 134 -18.03 -18.44 25.50
CA GLU A 134 -17.42 -19.24 26.56
C GLU A 134 -16.04 -19.72 26.10
N ALA A 135 -15.03 -19.51 26.96
CA ALA A 135 -13.66 -19.88 26.66
C ALA A 135 -13.62 -21.33 26.15
N PRO A 136 -12.95 -21.61 25.00
CA PRO A 136 -12.83 -22.97 24.49
C PRO A 136 -12.24 -23.89 25.57
N ALA A 137 -12.65 -25.16 25.55
CA ALA A 137 -12.16 -26.18 26.47
C ALA A 137 -10.62 -26.13 26.57
N PRO A 138 -10.04 -26.29 27.79
CA PRO A 138 -8.61 -26.16 28.00
C PRO A 138 -7.84 -27.09 27.05
N PHE A 139 -6.97 -26.50 26.23
CA PHE A 139 -6.11 -27.25 25.31
C PHE A 139 -5.16 -28.15 26.12
N PRO A 140 -4.78 -29.33 25.59
CA PRO A 140 -3.79 -30.18 26.24
C PRO A 140 -2.47 -29.43 26.45
N ALA A 141 -1.86 -29.61 27.63
CA ALA A 141 -0.61 -28.98 27.99
C ALA A 141 0.51 -29.30 26.98
N SER A 142 1.31 -28.29 26.63
CA SER A 142 2.43 -28.42 25.71
C SER A 142 3.48 -29.40 26.28
N PRO A 143 4.01 -30.34 25.48
CA PRO A 143 4.95 -31.36 25.96
C PRO A 143 6.40 -30.88 26.20
N PHE A 144 6.68 -29.58 26.10
CA PHE A 144 8.03 -29.02 26.26
C PHE A 144 8.23 -28.50 27.71
N PRO A 145 9.19 -29.02 28.49
CA PRO A 145 9.42 -28.59 29.87
C PRO A 145 9.93 -27.14 29.92
N GLU A 146 9.27 -26.39 30.78
CA GLU A 146 8.94 -24.98 30.64
C GLU A 146 9.56 -24.20 31.80
N GLN A 147 10.74 -23.64 31.59
CA GLN A 147 10.95 -22.26 32.06
C GLN A 147 10.45 -21.40 30.91
N ALA A 148 9.12 -21.29 30.77
CA ALA A 148 8.52 -20.27 29.94
C ALA A 148 9.03 -18.94 30.49
N ARG A 149 10.09 -18.41 29.87
CA ARG A 149 10.31 -16.98 29.91
C ARG A 149 9.05 -16.41 29.31
N LEU A 150 8.17 -15.86 30.16
CA LEU A 150 6.96 -15.17 29.74
C LEU A 150 7.37 -14.22 28.62
N LEU A 151 6.90 -14.49 27.40
CA LEU A 151 7.18 -13.62 26.27
C LEU A 151 6.54 -12.26 26.59
N PRO A 152 7.22 -11.15 26.27
CA PRO A 152 6.67 -9.83 26.51
C PRO A 152 5.33 -9.66 25.79
N ALA A 153 4.44 -8.88 26.39
CA ALA A 153 3.17 -8.51 25.75
C ALA A 153 3.45 -7.76 24.44
N PRO A 154 2.59 -7.88 23.40
CA PRO A 154 2.75 -7.11 22.18
C PRO A 154 2.57 -5.62 22.51
N VAL A 155 3.43 -4.76 21.96
CA VAL A 155 3.37 -3.32 22.15
C VAL A 155 3.13 -2.66 20.79
N ILE A 156 1.98 -2.04 20.61
CA ILE A 156 1.61 -1.35 19.38
C ILE A 156 2.06 0.11 19.45
N LEU A 157 2.66 0.59 18.37
CA LEU A 157 3.10 1.98 18.22
C LEU A 157 1.95 2.78 17.62
N VAL A 158 1.19 3.46 18.49
CA VAL A 158 0.05 4.28 18.07
C VAL A 158 0.51 5.71 17.93
N ARG A 159 0.33 6.32 16.75
CA ARG A 159 0.66 7.74 16.57
C ARG A 159 -0.03 8.63 17.60
N LYS A 160 0.67 9.59 18.17
CA LYS A 160 0.07 10.59 19.07
C LYS A 160 -0.82 11.56 18.25
N PRO A 161 -1.96 12.03 18.78
CA PRO A 161 -2.85 12.97 18.08
C PRO A 161 -2.17 14.32 17.81
N ARG A 162 -2.18 14.78 16.56
CA ARG A 162 -1.60 16.06 16.13
C ARG A 162 -2.29 17.27 16.78
N GLU A 163 -1.50 18.20 17.31
CA GLU A 163 -1.97 19.38 18.06
C GLU A 163 -1.16 20.62 17.67
N ARG A 164 -1.85 21.75 17.45
CA ARG A 164 -1.27 23.01 16.94
C ARG A 164 -0.26 23.65 17.89
N THR A 165 -0.46 23.50 19.19
CA THR A 165 0.29 24.22 20.24
C THR A 165 1.35 23.37 20.93
N ARG A 166 1.43 22.08 20.57
CA ARG A 166 2.34 21.14 21.20
C ARG A 166 3.69 21.19 20.51
N ASP A 167 4.78 21.13 21.28
CA ASP A 167 6.09 20.82 20.72
C ASP A 167 6.20 19.31 20.48
N TRP A 168 6.16 18.95 19.20
CA TRP A 168 6.20 17.56 18.73
C TRP A 168 7.61 16.97 18.83
N PHE A 169 8.63 17.81 18.70
CA PHE A 169 10.01 17.35 18.66
C PHE A 169 10.54 17.00 20.05
N ALA A 170 9.85 17.38 21.12
CA ALA A 170 10.23 17.04 22.49
C ALA A 170 9.90 15.58 22.89
N ASP A 171 9.16 14.82 22.07
CA ASP A 171 8.83 13.43 22.36
C ASP A 171 10.06 12.50 22.34
N SER A 172 9.98 11.41 23.11
CA SER A 172 11.05 10.44 23.32
C SER A 172 10.94 9.19 22.44
N SER A 173 9.73 8.85 21.97
CA SER A 173 9.50 7.79 20.99
C SER A 173 8.78 8.31 19.74
N TRP A 174 9.31 8.03 18.55
CA TRP A 174 8.75 8.50 17.27
C TRP A 174 9.11 7.60 16.08
N LEU A 175 8.38 7.81 14.98
CA LEU A 175 8.64 7.26 13.65
C LEU A 175 9.15 8.37 12.72
N GLY A 176 10.00 8.01 11.75
CA GLY A 176 10.57 8.89 10.73
C GLY A 176 11.33 10.10 11.28
N GLY A 177 11.56 11.12 10.45
CA GLY A 177 12.31 12.32 10.81
C GLY A 177 13.81 12.06 10.97
N LEU A 178 14.43 12.73 11.96
CA LEU A 178 15.84 12.56 12.30
C LEU A 178 15.98 11.77 13.61
N PRO A 179 17.05 10.95 13.75
CA PRO A 179 17.40 10.32 15.02
C PRO A 179 18.07 11.30 15.97
N ARG A 180 18.11 10.93 17.25
CA ARG A 180 18.96 11.55 18.28
C ARG A 180 20.02 10.53 18.70
N LEU A 181 21.14 10.48 17.98
CA LEU A 181 22.22 9.51 18.22
C LEU A 181 23.26 9.98 19.25
N GLY A 182 23.17 11.24 19.69
CA GLY A 182 24.21 11.85 20.52
C GLY A 182 25.55 11.87 19.80
N GLY A 183 26.57 11.25 20.39
CA GLY A 183 27.90 11.12 19.77
C GLY A 183 28.11 9.87 18.91
N ILE A 184 27.09 9.02 18.74
CA ILE A 184 27.20 7.79 17.95
C ILE A 184 27.13 8.15 16.46
N PRO A 185 28.06 7.64 15.62
CA PRO A 185 28.02 7.92 14.19
C PRO A 185 26.76 7.35 13.53
N TRP A 186 26.29 8.03 12.47
CA TRP A 186 25.21 7.53 11.62
C TRP A 186 25.59 6.16 11.03
N PRO A 187 24.74 5.12 11.14
CA PRO A 187 25.08 3.79 10.67
C PRO A 187 25.18 3.75 9.15
N ARG A 188 26.14 2.97 8.65
CA ARG A 188 26.39 2.79 7.23
C ARG A 188 26.30 1.31 6.86
N GLY A 189 25.80 1.04 5.66
CA GLY A 189 25.74 -0.30 5.10
C GLY A 189 27.11 -0.86 4.74
N ALA A 190 27.14 -2.11 4.27
CA ALA A 190 28.37 -2.76 3.81
C ALA A 190 28.97 -2.09 2.56
N ASP A 191 28.14 -1.39 1.78
CA ASP A 191 28.50 -0.53 0.65
C ASP A 191 29.04 0.84 1.08
N GLY A 192 29.02 1.14 2.38
CA GLY A 192 29.42 2.42 2.93
C GLY A 192 28.34 3.52 2.85
N LEU A 193 27.16 3.24 2.29
CA LEU A 193 26.09 4.23 2.19
C LEU A 193 25.39 4.44 3.53
N PRO A 194 24.95 5.67 3.88
CA PRO A 194 24.15 5.91 5.07
C PRO A 194 22.84 5.13 5.03
N LEU A 195 22.51 4.45 6.14
CA LEU A 195 21.24 3.74 6.22
C LEU A 195 20.07 4.71 6.46
N PRO A 196 18.88 4.49 5.88
CA PRO A 196 17.68 5.28 6.16
C PRO A 196 17.18 5.07 7.59
N PHE A 197 16.85 6.16 8.29
CA PHE A 197 16.29 6.13 9.64
C PHE A 197 14.77 5.90 9.64
N MET A 198 14.27 5.05 10.54
CA MET A 198 12.86 4.65 10.58
C MET A 198 12.14 5.00 11.86
N ALA A 199 12.76 4.78 13.01
CA ALA A 199 12.12 4.98 14.31
C ALA A 199 13.15 5.10 15.42
N GLN A 200 12.81 5.81 16.49
CA GLN A 200 13.56 5.78 17.74
C GLN A 200 12.58 5.58 18.89
N ILE A 201 12.83 4.57 19.71
CA ILE A 201 11.94 4.15 20.80
C ILE A 201 12.65 4.26 22.13
N ASP A 202 12.07 5.04 23.03
CA ASP A 202 12.56 5.22 24.38
C ASP A 202 12.28 3.99 25.25
N LEU A 203 13.33 3.47 25.89
CA LEU A 203 13.25 2.24 26.66
C LEU A 203 12.62 2.45 28.04
N VAL A 204 12.56 3.69 28.55
CA VAL A 204 11.81 4.01 29.78
C VAL A 204 10.32 3.97 29.49
N GLU A 205 9.86 4.60 28.40
CA GLU A 205 8.47 4.51 27.94
C GLU A 205 8.07 3.07 27.65
N LEU A 206 8.95 2.28 27.01
CA LEU A 206 8.69 0.87 26.74
C LEU A 206 8.58 0.03 28.01
N ALA A 207 9.51 0.20 28.96
CA ALA A 207 9.48 -0.51 30.23
C ALA A 207 8.30 -0.10 31.11
N PHE A 208 7.77 1.13 30.93
CA PHE A 208 6.54 1.57 31.56
C PHE A 208 5.31 0.89 30.95
N ALA A 209 5.22 0.84 29.61
CA ALA A 209 4.11 0.19 28.91
C ALA A 209 4.12 -1.33 29.05
N CYS A 210 5.30 -1.95 29.00
CA CYS A 210 5.52 -3.40 29.08
C CYS A 210 6.60 -3.70 30.15
N PRO A 211 6.22 -3.80 31.44
CA PRO A 211 7.17 -4.03 32.54
C PRO A 211 8.00 -5.32 32.44
N ASP A 212 7.47 -6.31 31.72
CA ASP A 212 8.07 -7.62 31.47
C ASP A 212 8.99 -7.62 30.23
N THR A 213 9.26 -6.45 29.63
CA THR A 213 10.18 -6.32 28.50
C THR A 213 11.57 -6.90 28.86
N PRO A 214 12.19 -7.70 27.97
CA PRO A 214 13.54 -8.23 28.18
C PRO A 214 14.63 -7.20 27.86
N LEU A 215 14.27 -6.01 27.37
CA LEU A 215 15.22 -4.97 26.97
C LEU A 215 15.70 -4.16 28.18
N PRO A 216 16.82 -3.41 28.06
CA PRO A 216 17.22 -2.44 29.08
C PRO A 216 16.11 -1.45 29.41
N ARG A 217 16.15 -0.86 30.61
CA ARG A 217 15.11 0.06 31.11
C ARG A 217 15.40 1.54 30.88
N THR A 218 16.56 1.88 30.31
CA THR A 218 17.00 3.26 30.07
C THR A 218 17.67 3.39 28.71
N GLY A 219 17.77 4.62 28.22
CA GLY A 219 18.23 4.91 26.86
C GLY A 219 17.13 4.73 25.82
N SER A 220 17.52 4.62 24.55
CA SER A 220 16.58 4.37 23.45
C SER A 220 17.19 3.45 22.39
N LEU A 221 16.35 2.85 21.55
CA LEU A 221 16.77 2.10 20.38
C LEU A 221 16.41 2.90 19.12
N ALA A 222 17.41 3.20 18.29
CA ALA A 222 17.23 3.80 16.97
C ALA A 222 17.33 2.72 15.89
N PHE A 223 16.36 2.69 14.98
CA PHE A 223 16.17 1.68 13.95
C PHE A 223 16.44 2.29 12.57
N PHE A 224 17.30 1.64 11.80
CA PHE A 224 17.63 2.00 10.43
C PHE A 224 17.38 0.81 9.48
N LEU A 225 17.21 1.05 8.18
CA LEU A 225 17.03 -0.04 7.20
C LEU A 225 18.38 -0.52 6.66
N GLY A 226 18.83 -1.67 7.14
CA GLY A 226 20.04 -2.36 6.67
C GLY A 226 20.50 -3.45 7.64
N ALA A 227 21.62 -4.09 7.36
CA ALA A 227 22.24 -5.05 8.28
C ALA A 227 22.91 -4.32 9.47
N GLY A 228 22.74 -4.84 10.70
CA GLY A 228 23.36 -4.26 11.91
C GLY A 228 22.80 -2.90 12.33
N ALA A 229 21.57 -2.61 11.92
CA ALA A 229 21.00 -1.27 11.87
C ALA A 229 20.22 -0.84 13.13
N VAL A 230 20.36 -1.57 14.23
CA VAL A 230 19.77 -1.22 15.53
C VAL A 230 20.86 -0.63 16.42
N ILE A 231 20.69 0.62 16.79
CA ILE A 231 21.64 1.35 17.65
C ILE A 231 21.00 1.58 19.01
N ALA A 232 21.67 1.16 20.08
CA ALA A 232 21.35 1.63 21.41
C ALA A 232 21.97 3.00 21.66
N VAL A 233 21.11 3.97 21.91
CA VAL A 233 21.50 5.32 22.30
C VAL A 233 21.44 5.41 23.84
N PRO A 234 22.54 5.79 24.51
CA PRO A 234 22.56 5.97 25.95
C PRO A 234 21.53 6.99 26.44
N GLU A 235 21.11 6.86 27.69
CA GLU A 235 20.26 7.87 28.33
C GLU A 235 20.90 9.26 28.28
N GLY A 236 20.08 10.29 28.06
CA GLY A 236 20.54 11.67 27.96
C GLY A 236 19.65 12.52 27.08
N ALA A 237 19.74 13.83 27.26
CA ALA A 237 19.18 14.79 26.32
C ALA A 237 20.16 14.94 25.16
N HIS A 238 19.78 14.41 24.01
CA HIS A 238 20.57 14.48 22.77
C HIS A 238 19.80 15.33 21.75
N ASP A 239 20.51 16.18 21.02
CA ASP A 239 19.94 16.90 19.88
C ASP A 239 19.74 15.95 18.69
N PHE A 240 18.96 16.39 17.70
CA PHE A 240 18.87 15.65 16.43
C PHE A 240 20.23 15.59 15.77
N THR A 241 20.57 14.41 15.25
CA THR A 241 21.83 14.19 14.57
C THR A 241 21.74 14.71 13.14
N ASP A 242 22.70 15.54 12.75
CA ASP A 242 22.81 16.01 11.37
C ASP A 242 22.93 14.83 10.39
N PRO A 243 22.13 14.81 9.32
CA PRO A 243 22.16 13.75 8.33
C PRO A 243 23.49 13.79 7.54
N PRO A 244 24.06 12.64 7.17
CA PRO A 244 25.18 12.61 6.24
C PRO A 244 24.81 13.27 4.90
N HIS A 245 25.76 14.01 4.31
CA HIS A 245 25.56 14.70 3.02
C HIS A 245 25.28 13.76 1.84
N ASP A 246 25.67 12.49 1.97
CA ASP A 246 25.49 11.42 1.00
C ASP A 246 24.29 10.52 1.32
N LEU A 247 23.40 10.93 2.24
CA LEU A 247 22.16 10.21 2.52
C LEU A 247 21.23 10.26 1.29
N ALA A 248 20.82 9.08 0.81
CA ALA A 248 19.84 8.96 -0.26
C ALA A 248 18.46 9.45 0.20
N PRO A 249 17.59 9.91 -0.72
CA PRO A 249 16.24 10.30 -0.35
C PRO A 249 15.46 9.11 0.24
N ALA A 250 14.61 9.40 1.21
CA ALA A 250 13.76 8.42 1.87
C ALA A 250 12.57 8.00 0.99
N PHE A 251 11.97 8.94 0.25
CA PHE A 251 10.83 8.69 -0.65
C PHE A 251 10.67 9.82 -1.66
N ASP A 252 9.89 9.57 -2.72
CA ASP A 252 9.31 10.61 -3.55
C ASP A 252 7.88 10.90 -3.08
N GLU A 253 7.52 12.17 -2.88
CA GLU A 253 6.19 12.56 -2.46
C GLU A 253 5.13 12.02 -3.44
N GLY A 254 4.11 11.33 -2.90
CA GLY A 254 3.09 10.67 -3.73
C GLY A 254 3.58 9.47 -4.55
N GLY A 255 4.86 9.13 -4.46
CA GLY A 255 5.50 8.04 -5.18
C GLY A 255 5.92 6.89 -4.26
N TYR A 256 7.13 6.36 -4.52
CA TYR A 256 7.66 5.17 -3.85
C TYR A 256 8.77 5.55 -2.84
N PRO A 257 8.97 4.71 -1.80
CA PRO A 257 10.12 4.85 -0.92
C PRO A 257 11.43 4.49 -1.64
N PHE A 258 12.53 5.06 -1.16
CA PHE A 258 13.91 4.81 -1.61
C PHE A 258 14.12 4.99 -3.12
N PRO A 259 13.82 6.18 -3.68
CA PRO A 259 14.07 6.45 -5.09
C PRO A 259 15.56 6.27 -5.40
N ALA A 260 15.87 5.54 -6.47
CA ALA A 260 17.25 5.27 -6.87
C ALA A 260 18.01 6.55 -7.26
N THR A 261 17.29 7.54 -7.77
CA THR A 261 17.82 8.84 -8.19
C THR A 261 16.98 9.95 -7.60
N PRO A 262 17.59 10.93 -6.91
CA PRO A 262 16.86 12.10 -6.43
C PRO A 262 16.24 12.89 -7.58
N ASN A 263 15.03 13.38 -7.36
CA ASN A 263 14.25 14.16 -8.32
C ASN A 263 13.51 15.31 -7.62
N ARG A 264 12.58 15.99 -8.30
CA ARG A 264 11.84 17.14 -7.74
C ARG A 264 10.92 16.76 -6.57
N LEU A 265 10.46 15.52 -6.56
CA LEU A 265 9.54 14.96 -5.57
C LEU A 265 10.27 14.35 -4.37
N SER A 266 11.57 14.12 -4.49
CA SER A 266 12.36 13.46 -3.45
C SER A 266 12.37 14.23 -2.13
N ARG A 267 12.25 13.47 -1.04
CA ARG A 267 12.30 13.92 0.35
C ARG A 267 13.29 13.05 1.10
N TRP A 268 14.14 13.66 1.93
CA TRP A 268 15.28 12.96 2.57
C TRP A 268 14.93 12.25 3.87
N PHE A 269 13.78 12.59 4.47
CA PHE A 269 13.33 12.00 5.73
C PHE A 269 11.87 11.66 5.60
N PHE A 270 11.49 10.48 6.08
CA PHE A 270 10.08 10.18 6.32
C PHE A 270 9.47 11.19 7.29
N PRO A 271 8.14 11.43 7.24
CA PRO A 271 7.41 12.20 8.23
C PRO A 271 7.85 11.93 9.67
N PHE A 272 8.13 12.97 10.47
CA PHE A 272 8.39 12.80 11.89
C PHE A 272 7.05 12.67 12.64
N TRP A 273 6.78 11.53 13.29
CA TRP A 273 5.55 11.32 14.05
C TRP A 273 5.78 10.61 15.40
N PRO A 274 5.61 11.32 16.53
CA PRO A 274 5.63 10.76 17.87
C PRO A 274 4.61 9.66 18.08
N VAL A 275 4.99 8.62 18.82
CA VAL A 275 4.14 7.47 19.11
C VAL A 275 3.91 7.32 20.61
N GLN A 276 2.78 6.72 20.94
CA GLN A 276 2.47 6.14 22.24
C GLN A 276 2.65 4.63 22.14
N LEU A 277 3.26 4.04 23.16
CA LEU A 277 3.44 2.61 23.27
C LEU A 277 2.24 2.01 24.00
N LEU A 278 1.45 1.21 23.29
CA LEU A 278 0.26 0.55 23.81
C LEU A 278 0.52 -0.95 23.96
N ALA A 279 0.78 -1.40 25.18
CA ALA A 279 0.86 -2.84 25.47
C ALA A 279 -0.54 -3.47 25.45
N LEU A 280 -0.68 -4.59 24.77
CA LEU A 280 -1.92 -5.36 24.70
C LEU A 280 -1.92 -6.44 25.78
N ASP A 281 -2.92 -6.44 26.64
CA ASP A 281 -3.03 -7.41 27.73
C ASP A 281 -3.68 -8.70 27.23
N LEU A 282 -2.90 -9.49 26.51
CA LEU A 282 -3.37 -10.81 26.05
C LEU A 282 -3.42 -11.79 27.24
N PRO A 283 -4.46 -12.64 27.33
CA PRO A 283 -4.49 -13.75 28.26
C PRO A 283 -3.20 -14.57 28.19
N GLU A 284 -2.71 -15.10 29.31
CA GLU A 284 -1.47 -15.88 29.36
C GLU A 284 -1.49 -17.06 28.37
N THR A 285 -2.66 -17.67 28.15
CA THR A 285 -2.87 -18.73 27.16
C THR A 285 -2.69 -18.26 25.71
N LEU A 286 -2.68 -16.97 25.42
CA LEU A 286 -2.45 -16.40 24.10
C LEU A 286 -1.06 -15.73 23.98
N ARG A 287 -0.22 -15.78 25.03
CA ARG A 287 1.14 -15.19 25.01
C ARG A 287 2.20 -16.11 24.38
N ASP A 288 1.84 -17.33 23.99
CA ASP A 288 2.71 -18.19 23.19
C ASP A 288 2.52 -17.87 21.69
N TYR A 289 3.32 -16.93 21.18
CA TYR A 289 3.28 -16.50 19.78
C TYR A 289 3.88 -17.53 18.81
N HIS A 290 4.37 -18.67 19.31
CA HIS A 290 4.98 -19.72 18.49
C HIS A 290 4.02 -20.87 18.18
N ASP A 291 2.83 -20.88 18.78
CA ASP A 291 1.77 -21.86 18.51
C ASP A 291 0.91 -21.42 17.31
N PRO A 292 1.10 -22.01 16.11
CA PRO A 292 0.31 -21.64 14.93
C PRO A 292 -1.18 -21.94 15.07
N LEU A 293 -1.57 -22.78 16.04
CA LEU A 293 -2.99 -23.03 16.31
C LEU A 293 -3.67 -21.86 17.04
N ARG A 294 -2.89 -20.95 17.64
CA ARG A 294 -3.37 -19.79 18.39
C ARG A 294 -3.30 -18.48 17.61
N GLU A 295 -2.64 -18.48 16.46
CA GLU A 295 -2.40 -17.28 15.63
C GLU A 295 -3.67 -16.45 15.42
N ALA A 296 -4.73 -17.06 14.86
CA ALA A 296 -6.01 -16.37 14.63
C ALA A 296 -6.68 -15.87 15.92
N ALA A 297 -6.53 -16.59 17.04
CA ALA A 297 -7.09 -16.16 18.32
C ALA A 297 -6.31 -14.99 18.92
N ILE A 298 -4.99 -14.96 18.74
CA ILE A 298 -4.10 -13.85 19.11
C ILE A 298 -4.45 -12.62 18.30
N GLU A 299 -4.51 -12.73 16.97
CA GLU A 299 -4.90 -11.63 16.07
C GLU A 299 -6.27 -11.05 16.43
N GLN A 300 -7.26 -11.91 16.66
CA GLN A 300 -8.60 -11.48 17.06
C GLN A 300 -8.58 -10.76 18.42
N ALA A 301 -7.85 -11.28 19.41
CA ALA A 301 -7.74 -10.65 20.72
C ALA A 301 -7.02 -9.29 20.64
N MET A 302 -5.96 -9.20 19.83
CA MET A 302 -5.25 -7.94 19.56
C MET A 302 -6.18 -6.92 18.91
N ALA A 303 -6.91 -7.32 17.85
CA ALA A 303 -7.85 -6.44 17.14
C ALA A 303 -8.93 -5.87 18.07
N VAL A 304 -9.53 -6.71 18.93
CA VAL A 304 -10.56 -6.27 19.89
C VAL A 304 -10.03 -5.26 20.90
N GLN A 305 -8.78 -5.41 21.36
CA GLN A 305 -8.18 -4.46 22.29
C GLN A 305 -7.75 -3.17 21.61
N LEU A 306 -7.22 -3.28 20.39
CA LEU A 306 -6.81 -2.13 19.60
C LEU A 306 -7.97 -1.22 19.27
N ASP A 307 -9.09 -1.77 18.81
CA ASP A 307 -10.28 -1.02 18.41
C ASP A 307 -10.85 -0.15 19.54
N ARG A 308 -10.61 -0.52 20.80
CA ARG A 308 -10.98 0.29 21.98
C ARG A 308 -10.11 1.52 22.19
N SER A 309 -8.87 1.48 21.70
CA SER A 309 -7.83 2.49 21.93
C SER A 309 -7.65 3.41 20.73
N ALA A 310 -7.66 2.84 19.52
CA ALA A 310 -7.62 3.54 18.25
C ALA A 310 -8.35 2.68 17.19
N PRO A 311 -9.24 3.27 16.38
CA PRO A 311 -9.99 2.50 15.39
C PRO A 311 -9.03 1.86 14.40
N LEU A 312 -9.26 0.58 14.12
CA LEU A 312 -8.57 -0.11 13.05
C LEU A 312 -8.99 0.49 11.70
N ARG A 313 -8.03 0.60 10.80
CA ARG A 313 -8.25 1.10 9.44
C ARG A 313 -7.93 -0.02 8.45
N ASP A 314 -8.66 -0.07 7.34
CA ASP A 314 -8.47 -1.06 6.25
C ASP A 314 -8.20 -0.41 4.88
N HIS A 315 -7.96 0.91 4.87
CA HIS A 315 -7.78 1.71 3.67
C HIS A 315 -6.79 2.87 3.87
N PRO A 316 -6.11 3.36 2.84
CA PRO A 316 -5.26 4.54 2.95
C PRO A 316 -6.10 5.81 3.21
N PHE A 317 -5.43 6.92 3.51
CA PHE A 317 -6.04 8.21 3.80
C PHE A 317 -6.52 8.83 2.50
N TYR A 318 -7.72 9.42 2.53
CA TYR A 318 -8.33 10.10 1.39
C TYR A 318 -8.91 11.44 1.86
N ALA A 319 -8.62 12.51 1.12
CA ALA A 319 -9.06 13.87 1.45
C ALA A 319 -10.59 13.97 1.65
N ALA A 320 -11.37 13.49 0.69
CA ALA A 320 -12.83 13.63 0.70
C ALA A 320 -13.55 12.42 1.32
N GLY A 321 -12.84 11.38 1.79
CA GLY A 321 -13.44 10.06 1.94
C GLY A 321 -13.72 9.42 0.58
N VAL A 322 -14.01 8.12 0.55
CA VAL A 322 -14.15 7.39 -0.72
C VAL A 322 -15.39 7.86 -1.48
N GLY A 323 -15.18 8.54 -2.61
CA GLY A 323 -16.24 8.96 -3.54
C GLY A 323 -16.95 10.28 -3.22
N ALA A 324 -16.53 11.02 -2.19
CA ALA A 324 -17.08 12.36 -1.95
C ALA A 324 -16.37 13.41 -2.82
N PRO A 325 -17.05 14.51 -3.18
CA PRO A 325 -16.47 15.58 -3.97
C PRO A 325 -15.36 16.29 -3.21
N VAL A 326 -14.36 16.80 -3.95
CA VAL A 326 -13.31 17.65 -3.39
C VAL A 326 -13.82 19.07 -3.37
N GLU A 327 -14.08 19.60 -2.17
CA GLU A 327 -14.53 20.98 -1.99
C GLU A 327 -13.36 21.97 -1.84
N THR A 328 -12.15 21.48 -1.57
CA THR A 328 -10.97 22.31 -1.31
C THR A 328 -9.72 21.64 -1.84
N LEU A 329 -8.88 22.44 -2.50
CA LEU A 329 -7.56 22.06 -2.98
C LEU A 329 -6.58 23.19 -2.63
N TRP A 330 -5.28 22.88 -2.62
CA TRP A 330 -4.21 23.83 -2.33
C TRP A 330 -3.24 23.91 -3.49
N TRP A 331 -2.57 25.05 -3.64
CA TRP A 331 -1.59 25.26 -4.70
C TRP A 331 -0.44 24.24 -4.66
N HIS A 332 -0.11 23.71 -3.50
CA HIS A 332 0.80 22.58 -3.30
C HIS A 332 0.42 21.38 -4.20
N SER A 333 -0.87 21.05 -4.31
CA SER A 333 -1.32 19.97 -5.17
C SER A 333 -0.99 20.23 -6.64
N VAL A 334 -1.14 21.47 -7.10
CA VAL A 334 -0.93 21.87 -8.49
C VAL A 334 0.57 21.95 -8.81
N ILE A 335 1.37 22.46 -7.87
CA ILE A 335 2.83 22.45 -7.95
C ILE A 335 3.34 21.01 -8.01
N HIS A 336 2.79 20.13 -7.18
CA HIS A 336 3.12 18.71 -7.19
C HIS A 336 2.75 18.04 -8.53
N LEU A 337 1.60 18.38 -9.12
CA LEU A 337 1.23 17.92 -10.46
C LEU A 337 2.26 18.38 -11.51
N ALA A 338 2.73 19.63 -11.43
CA ALA A 338 3.78 20.14 -12.32
C ALA A 338 5.06 19.30 -12.20
N ASP A 339 5.52 19.05 -10.97
CA ASP A 339 6.70 18.23 -10.72
C ASP A 339 6.52 16.79 -11.25
N GLN A 340 5.34 16.17 -11.09
CA GLN A 340 5.03 14.86 -11.66
C GLN A 340 5.10 14.86 -13.20
N LEU A 341 4.65 15.93 -13.87
CA LEU A 341 4.76 16.04 -15.33
C LEU A 341 6.21 16.24 -15.79
N HIS A 342 7.04 16.94 -15.02
CA HIS A 342 8.49 17.00 -15.26
C HIS A 342 9.12 15.60 -15.16
N GLU A 343 8.75 14.81 -14.14
CA GLU A 343 9.23 13.42 -14.02
C GLU A 343 8.74 12.53 -15.15
N ALA A 344 7.47 12.66 -15.55
CA ALA A 344 6.92 11.93 -16.69
C ALA A 344 7.66 12.26 -17.99
N LEU A 345 7.98 13.55 -18.20
CA LEU A 345 8.76 14.00 -19.36
C LEU A 345 10.20 13.45 -19.32
N ALA A 346 10.84 13.42 -18.16
CA ALA A 346 12.16 12.83 -18.01
C ALA A 346 12.15 11.31 -18.27
N ALA A 347 11.06 10.63 -17.90
CA ALA A 347 10.91 9.18 -18.02
C ALA A 347 10.42 8.71 -19.41
N CYS A 348 9.86 9.58 -20.26
CA CYS A 348 9.14 9.20 -21.49
C CYS A 348 10.02 8.48 -22.53
N ALA A 349 11.33 8.71 -22.52
CA ALA A 349 12.26 8.13 -23.48
C ALA A 349 12.31 6.59 -23.39
N ARG A 350 12.19 6.03 -22.17
CA ARG A 350 12.27 4.58 -21.93
C ARG A 350 11.08 3.82 -22.54
N PRO A 351 9.81 4.14 -22.23
CA PRO A 351 8.68 3.43 -22.82
C PRO A 351 8.62 3.58 -24.35
N LEU A 352 9.02 4.74 -24.91
CA LEU A 352 9.14 4.90 -26.37
C LEU A 352 10.19 3.97 -26.98
N ALA A 353 11.36 3.85 -26.36
CA ALA A 353 12.40 2.94 -26.83
C ALA A 353 11.94 1.47 -26.76
N ALA A 354 11.21 1.09 -25.69
CA ALA A 354 10.64 -0.24 -25.54
C ALA A 354 9.59 -0.54 -26.64
N HIS A 355 8.68 0.39 -26.94
CA HIS A 355 7.68 0.22 -28.00
C HIS A 355 8.32 0.14 -29.40
N ARG A 356 9.36 0.94 -29.68
CA ARG A 356 10.15 0.83 -30.92
C ARG A 356 10.78 -0.55 -31.06
N ALA A 357 11.42 -1.05 -30.01
CA ALA A 357 12.03 -2.38 -30.03
C ALA A 357 10.99 -3.50 -30.21
N ALA A 358 9.81 -3.38 -29.57
CA ALA A 358 8.71 -4.32 -29.73
C ALA A 358 8.16 -4.32 -31.17
N LEU A 359 7.98 -3.13 -31.77
CA LEU A 359 7.57 -2.98 -33.16
C LEU A 359 8.58 -3.61 -34.13
N ASP A 360 9.88 -3.36 -33.93
CA ASP A 360 10.94 -3.96 -34.74
C ASP A 360 10.93 -5.49 -34.65
N GLN A 361 10.69 -6.04 -33.44
CA GLN A 361 10.53 -7.48 -33.23
C GLN A 361 9.32 -8.05 -33.99
N LYS A 362 8.15 -7.39 -33.94
CA LYS A 362 6.96 -7.84 -34.67
C LYS A 362 7.15 -7.78 -36.19
N ARG A 363 7.78 -6.71 -36.70
CA ARG A 363 8.14 -6.60 -38.12
C ARG A 363 9.09 -7.70 -38.57
N ALA A 364 10.10 -8.02 -37.75
CA ALA A 364 11.02 -9.12 -38.02
C ALA A 364 10.30 -10.48 -38.04
N ALA A 365 9.36 -10.71 -37.12
CA ALA A 365 8.54 -11.92 -37.07
C ALA A 365 7.62 -12.05 -38.29
N PHE A 366 6.96 -10.97 -38.71
CA PHE A 366 6.18 -10.94 -39.94
C PHE A 366 7.04 -11.28 -41.16
N GLU A 367 8.22 -10.65 -41.27
CA GLU A 367 9.17 -10.93 -42.36
C GLU A 367 9.70 -12.37 -42.34
N HIS A 368 9.83 -12.97 -41.16
CA HIS A 368 10.19 -14.39 -41.03
C HIS A 368 9.05 -15.29 -41.53
N LEU A 369 7.82 -15.07 -41.07
CA LEU A 369 6.63 -15.80 -41.52
C LEU A 369 6.43 -15.67 -43.03
N ARG A 370 6.65 -14.47 -43.59
CA ARG A 370 6.53 -14.21 -45.04
C ARG A 370 7.50 -15.04 -45.88
N ARG A 371 8.64 -15.46 -45.30
CA ARG A 371 9.63 -16.33 -45.95
C ARG A 371 9.37 -17.82 -45.71
N ASP A 372 8.53 -18.16 -44.74
CA ASP A 372 8.18 -19.56 -44.46
C ASP A 372 7.10 -20.03 -45.45
N PRO A 373 7.40 -20.99 -46.34
CA PRO A 373 6.43 -21.52 -47.29
C PRO A 373 5.28 -22.30 -46.62
N GLN A 374 5.40 -22.64 -45.33
CA GLN A 374 4.33 -23.29 -44.55
C GLN A 374 3.43 -22.28 -43.83
N ALA A 375 3.78 -20.99 -43.80
CA ALA A 375 2.94 -19.98 -43.16
C ALA A 375 1.63 -19.80 -43.95
N GLY A 376 0.49 -20.01 -43.26
CA GLY A 376 -0.83 -19.74 -43.82
C GLY A 376 -1.11 -18.24 -43.93
N PRO A 377 -2.04 -17.83 -44.82
CA PRO A 377 -2.43 -16.43 -44.98
C PRO A 377 -2.90 -15.79 -43.67
N ASP A 378 -3.69 -16.51 -42.87
CA ASP A 378 -4.19 -16.02 -41.57
C ASP A 378 -3.06 -15.67 -40.58
N ALA A 379 -1.95 -16.42 -40.60
CA ALA A 379 -0.81 -16.16 -39.73
C ALA A 379 -0.05 -14.90 -40.16
N LEU A 380 0.03 -14.65 -41.48
CA LEU A 380 0.63 -13.43 -42.03
C LEU A 380 -0.24 -12.21 -41.72
N GLU A 381 -1.56 -12.33 -41.90
CA GLU A 381 -2.52 -11.27 -41.56
C GLU A 381 -2.42 -10.91 -40.08
N HIS A 382 -2.49 -11.90 -39.18
CA HIS A 382 -2.39 -11.65 -37.75
C HIS A 382 -1.05 -11.00 -37.34
N ALA A 383 0.07 -11.44 -37.93
CA ALA A 383 1.37 -10.85 -37.65
C ALA A 383 1.50 -9.41 -38.19
N GLN A 384 0.89 -9.13 -39.35
CA GLN A 384 0.82 -7.79 -39.92
C GLN A 384 -0.05 -6.87 -39.04
N GLU A 385 -1.26 -7.30 -38.68
CA GLU A 385 -2.17 -6.57 -37.79
C GLU A 385 -1.50 -6.24 -36.46
N ALA A 386 -0.76 -7.18 -35.87
CA ALA A 386 -0.03 -6.95 -34.62
C ALA A 386 1.09 -5.91 -34.77
N ALA A 387 1.77 -5.86 -35.92
CA ALA A 387 2.79 -4.87 -36.20
C ALA A 387 2.18 -3.48 -36.49
N ASP A 388 1.07 -3.43 -37.22
CA ASP A 388 0.35 -2.19 -37.52
C ASP A 388 -0.22 -1.57 -36.24
N TYR A 389 -0.83 -2.39 -35.38
CA TYR A 389 -1.33 -1.95 -34.08
C TYR A 389 -0.24 -1.28 -33.22
N LEU A 390 0.94 -1.90 -33.08
CA LEU A 390 2.06 -1.30 -32.34
C LEU A 390 2.62 -0.04 -33.03
N ALA A 391 2.57 0.03 -34.36
CA ALA A 391 3.01 1.21 -35.09
C ALA A 391 2.08 2.40 -34.82
N ASP A 392 0.77 2.16 -34.79
CA ASP A 392 -0.23 3.19 -34.46
C ASP A 392 -0.08 3.65 -33.00
N GLU A 393 0.07 2.74 -32.04
CA GLU A 393 0.33 3.09 -30.62
C GLU A 393 1.61 3.90 -30.46
N LEU A 394 2.71 3.48 -31.09
CA LEU A 394 3.98 4.21 -31.04
C LEU A 394 3.84 5.62 -31.62
N ALA A 395 3.12 5.77 -32.75
CA ALA A 395 2.91 7.08 -33.36
C ALA A 395 2.15 8.04 -32.42
N VAL A 396 1.12 7.54 -31.73
CA VAL A 396 0.40 8.30 -30.70
C VAL A 396 1.35 8.70 -29.57
N MET A 397 2.14 7.77 -29.02
CA MET A 397 3.08 8.07 -27.95
C MET A 397 4.15 9.09 -28.37
N GLU A 398 4.64 9.03 -29.61
CA GLU A 398 5.61 10.00 -30.15
C GLU A 398 4.99 11.40 -30.27
N GLU A 399 3.74 11.50 -30.72
CA GLU A 399 2.99 12.77 -30.73
C GLU A 399 2.78 13.32 -29.32
N GLN A 400 2.35 12.48 -28.38
CA GLN A 400 2.19 12.85 -26.97
C GLN A 400 3.51 13.35 -26.37
N SER A 401 4.61 12.65 -26.63
CA SER A 401 5.93 13.00 -26.10
C SER A 401 6.44 14.31 -26.69
N ALA A 402 6.09 14.63 -27.93
CA ALA A 402 6.45 15.90 -28.57
C ALA A 402 5.64 17.08 -28.00
N ALA A 403 4.40 16.85 -27.58
CA ALA A 403 3.52 17.87 -27.02
C ALA A 403 3.63 18.06 -25.49
N LEU A 404 4.15 17.08 -24.76
CA LEU A 404 4.26 17.12 -23.30
C LEU A 404 5.09 18.31 -22.76
N PRO A 405 6.21 18.74 -23.38
CA PRO A 405 6.95 19.93 -22.94
C PRO A 405 6.10 21.20 -22.88
N ASP A 406 5.21 21.42 -23.84
CA ASP A 406 4.33 22.61 -23.87
C ASP A 406 3.32 22.58 -22.72
N MET A 407 2.79 21.40 -22.38
CA MET A 407 1.90 21.23 -21.22
C MET A 407 2.65 21.48 -19.90
N VAL A 408 3.88 20.97 -19.77
CA VAL A 408 4.75 21.23 -18.62
C VAL A 408 5.02 22.73 -18.46
N GLU A 409 5.38 23.41 -19.55
CA GLU A 409 5.62 24.86 -19.53
C GLU A 409 4.36 25.64 -19.14
N ALA A 410 3.19 25.28 -19.69
CA ALA A 410 1.93 25.92 -19.36
C ALA A 410 1.59 25.77 -17.87
N LEU A 411 1.80 24.58 -17.30
CA LEU A 411 1.54 24.32 -15.89
C LEU A 411 2.55 25.03 -14.98
N ASP A 412 3.83 25.09 -15.36
CA ASP A 412 4.86 25.87 -14.66
C ASP A 412 4.49 27.35 -14.59
N GLN A 413 4.01 27.93 -15.70
CA GLN A 413 3.52 29.31 -15.74
C GLN A 413 2.28 29.51 -14.86
N PHE A 414 1.38 28.53 -14.80
CA PHE A 414 0.17 28.58 -13.98
C PHE A 414 0.47 28.59 -12.48
N VAL A 415 1.49 27.83 -12.03
CA VAL A 415 1.87 27.75 -10.60
C VAL A 415 2.89 28.81 -10.17
N ALA A 416 3.47 29.56 -11.11
CA ALA A 416 4.53 30.52 -10.84
C ALA A 416 4.12 31.59 -9.79
N GLY A 417 4.89 31.66 -8.70
CA GLY A 417 4.71 32.67 -7.65
C GLY A 417 3.56 32.43 -6.69
N ARG A 418 2.90 31.26 -6.75
CA ARG A 418 1.83 30.87 -5.83
C ARG A 418 2.39 30.35 -4.51
N ASP A 419 1.73 30.65 -3.40
CA ASP A 419 2.05 30.05 -2.10
C ASP A 419 1.48 28.62 -2.07
N PRO A 420 2.29 27.56 -1.87
CA PRO A 420 1.81 26.18 -1.86
C PRO A 420 0.66 25.94 -0.89
N TRP A 421 0.57 26.67 0.21
CA TRP A 421 -0.42 26.42 1.26
C TRP A 421 -1.66 27.30 1.15
N GLU A 422 -1.72 28.17 0.15
CA GLU A 422 -2.93 28.90 -0.21
C GLU A 422 -3.95 27.97 -0.85
N GLN A 423 -5.22 28.12 -0.46
CA GLN A 423 -6.34 27.38 -1.06
C GLN A 423 -6.65 27.94 -2.44
N LEU A 424 -7.00 27.06 -3.37
CA LEU A 424 -7.48 27.49 -4.69
C LEU A 424 -8.83 28.20 -4.54
N GLU A 425 -9.01 29.27 -5.32
CA GLU A 425 -10.34 29.82 -5.54
C GLU A 425 -11.22 28.82 -6.31
N PRO A 426 -12.56 28.87 -6.20
CA PRO A 426 -13.45 27.96 -6.92
C PRO A 426 -13.21 27.93 -8.44
N ALA A 427 -12.93 29.09 -9.05
CA ALA A 427 -12.62 29.17 -10.48
C ALA A 427 -11.26 28.52 -10.82
N GLU A 428 -10.28 28.60 -9.92
CA GLU A 428 -8.98 27.95 -10.09
C GLU A 428 -9.12 26.42 -9.94
N LEU A 429 -9.99 25.95 -9.04
CA LEU A 429 -10.30 24.54 -8.88
C LEU A 429 -10.91 23.94 -10.16
N ASP A 430 -11.84 24.65 -10.81
CA ASP A 430 -12.42 24.24 -12.09
C ASP A 430 -11.34 24.13 -13.18
N ILE A 431 -10.44 25.12 -13.26
CA ILE A 431 -9.31 25.09 -14.20
C ILE A 431 -8.41 23.87 -13.95
N VAL A 432 -8.11 23.55 -12.70
CA VAL A 432 -7.28 22.37 -12.37
C VAL A 432 -7.99 21.06 -12.71
N ALA A 433 -9.31 21.00 -12.56
CA ALA A 433 -10.10 19.86 -13.01
C ALA A 433 -9.96 19.64 -14.53
N ASP A 434 -10.07 20.72 -15.30
CA ASP A 434 -9.92 20.69 -16.76
C ASP A 434 -8.49 20.32 -17.18
N ILE A 435 -7.47 20.90 -16.55
CA ILE A 435 -6.06 20.55 -16.79
C ILE A 435 -5.83 19.06 -16.52
N LEU A 436 -6.34 18.54 -15.39
CA LEU A 436 -6.14 17.13 -15.05
C LEU A 436 -6.84 16.20 -16.05
N ALA A 437 -8.05 16.56 -16.49
CA ALA A 437 -8.76 15.82 -17.52
C ALA A 437 -7.99 15.83 -18.86
N GLU A 438 -7.50 17.00 -19.29
CA GLU A 438 -6.68 17.12 -20.50
C GLU A 438 -5.39 16.31 -20.40
N VAL A 439 -4.72 16.32 -19.24
CA VAL A 439 -3.50 15.54 -19.00
C VAL A 439 -3.75 14.05 -19.25
N HIS A 440 -4.84 13.50 -18.71
CA HIS A 440 -5.18 12.07 -18.89
C HIS A 440 -5.69 11.75 -20.29
N GLU A 441 -6.52 12.61 -20.88
CA GLU A 441 -7.05 12.40 -22.24
C GLU A 441 -5.94 12.45 -23.29
N ARG A 442 -5.06 13.45 -23.18
CA ARG A 442 -4.05 13.74 -24.21
C ARG A 442 -2.75 13.00 -23.99
N PHE A 443 -2.33 12.75 -22.75
CA PHE A 443 -1.00 12.19 -22.44
C PHE A 443 -1.06 10.88 -21.62
N GLY A 444 -2.23 10.24 -21.53
CA GLY A 444 -2.49 9.11 -20.63
C GLY A 444 -1.41 8.03 -20.65
N GLU A 445 -0.92 7.61 -21.82
CA GLU A 445 0.11 6.55 -21.89
C GLU A 445 1.46 6.96 -21.28
N LEU A 446 1.83 8.23 -21.37
CA LEU A 446 3.08 8.74 -20.82
C LEU A 446 2.98 9.09 -19.34
N VAL A 447 1.81 9.55 -18.89
CA VAL A 447 1.63 10.06 -17.52
C VAL A 447 1.00 9.07 -16.56
N ARG A 448 0.51 7.91 -17.01
CA ARG A 448 -0.29 6.95 -16.20
C ARG A 448 0.35 6.53 -14.87
N TYR A 449 1.68 6.56 -14.77
CA TYR A 449 2.43 6.19 -13.56
C TYR A 449 2.93 7.38 -12.73
N HIS A 450 2.67 8.61 -13.17
CA HIS A 450 3.17 9.84 -12.59
C HIS A 450 2.03 10.78 -12.17
N ALA A 451 1.09 11.06 -13.09
CA ALA A 451 0.01 11.98 -12.83
C ALA A 451 -1.07 11.35 -11.92
N PRO A 452 -1.51 12.05 -10.85
CA PRO A 452 -2.65 11.62 -10.05
C PRO A 452 -3.92 11.45 -10.91
N GLY A 453 -4.67 10.38 -10.68
CA GLY A 453 -5.89 10.06 -11.42
C GLY A 453 -7.12 10.89 -11.06
N SER A 454 -7.06 11.74 -10.03
CA SER A 454 -8.21 12.57 -9.62
C SER A 454 -7.81 13.76 -8.72
N LEU A 455 -8.69 14.76 -8.65
CA LEU A 455 -8.59 15.85 -7.67
C LEU A 455 -8.53 15.33 -6.22
N ALA A 456 -9.18 14.20 -5.93
CA ALA A 456 -9.17 13.62 -4.58
C ALA A 456 -7.79 13.10 -4.19
N GLN A 457 -7.05 12.52 -5.14
CA GLN A 457 -5.67 12.12 -4.91
C GLN A 457 -4.77 13.35 -4.71
N LEU A 458 -4.95 14.39 -5.54
CA LEU A 458 -4.23 15.67 -5.39
C LEU A 458 -4.46 16.31 -4.01
N ALA A 459 -5.70 16.37 -3.54
CA ALA A 459 -6.03 16.89 -2.21
C ALA A 459 -5.43 16.02 -1.10
N THR A 460 -5.39 14.70 -1.30
CA THR A 460 -4.83 13.75 -0.34
C THR A 460 -3.34 13.99 -0.12
N LEU A 461 -2.59 14.27 -1.19
CA LEU A 461 -1.17 14.61 -1.13
C LEU A 461 -0.92 15.86 -0.28
N SER A 462 -1.63 16.95 -0.57
CA SER A 462 -1.49 18.20 0.20
C SER A 462 -1.82 18.02 1.67
N LEU A 463 -2.88 17.27 2.00
CA LEU A 463 -3.26 17.03 3.38
C LEU A 463 -2.24 16.16 4.15
N ARG A 464 -1.61 15.18 3.49
CA ARG A 464 -0.50 14.37 4.06
C ARG A 464 0.76 15.22 4.26
N ALA A 465 1.09 16.08 3.30
CA ALA A 465 2.19 17.04 3.44
C ALA A 465 1.92 18.02 4.59
N MET A 466 0.69 18.54 4.71
CA MET A 466 0.29 19.44 5.78
C MET A 466 0.42 18.82 7.17
N VAL A 467 -0.09 17.61 7.37
CA VAL A 467 -0.14 16.99 8.70
C VAL A 467 1.22 16.50 9.21
N SER A 468 2.18 16.28 8.31
CA SER A 468 3.53 15.85 8.62
C SER A 468 4.59 16.95 8.49
N GLY A 469 4.23 18.07 7.87
CA GLY A 469 5.12 19.18 7.58
C GLY A 469 5.49 20.03 8.80
N PRO A 470 6.32 21.06 8.59
CA PRO A 470 6.72 22.00 9.63
C PRO A 470 5.52 22.82 10.15
N PRO A 471 5.66 23.51 11.30
CA PRO A 471 4.55 24.22 11.95
C PRO A 471 3.76 25.17 11.03
N GLU A 472 4.44 25.87 10.11
CA GLU A 472 3.83 26.77 9.13
C GLU A 472 2.95 26.02 8.11
N THR A 473 3.40 24.87 7.63
CA THR A 473 2.65 24.00 6.72
C THR A 473 1.49 23.32 7.44
N PHE A 474 1.73 22.84 8.66
CA PHE A 474 0.68 22.29 9.53
C PHE A 474 -0.38 23.34 9.87
N ALA A 475 -0.02 24.63 9.86
CA ALA A 475 -0.94 25.71 10.15
C ALA A 475 -2.09 25.81 9.11
N ALA A 476 -1.87 25.35 7.88
CA ALA A 476 -2.84 25.39 6.80
C ALA A 476 -3.88 24.25 6.84
N LEU A 477 -3.66 23.21 7.66
CA LEU A 477 -4.53 22.02 7.71
C LEU A 477 -5.92 22.34 8.29
N PRO A 478 -7.05 22.10 7.59
CA PRO A 478 -8.36 22.39 8.15
C PRO A 478 -8.66 21.62 9.44
N ASP A 479 -9.26 22.27 10.43
CA ASP A 479 -9.54 21.67 11.76
C ASP A 479 -10.40 20.40 11.68
N GLY A 480 -11.40 20.39 10.78
CA GLY A 480 -12.24 19.21 10.55
C GLY A 480 -11.46 18.01 10.01
N VAL A 481 -10.45 18.26 9.16
CA VAL A 481 -9.56 17.22 8.63
C VAL A 481 -8.60 16.75 9.72
N LEU A 482 -8.02 17.67 10.50
CA LEU A 482 -7.15 17.34 11.63
C LEU A 482 -7.89 16.46 12.66
N ALA A 483 -9.11 16.85 13.02
CA ALA A 483 -9.95 16.06 13.92
C ALA A 483 -10.24 14.66 13.36
N ARG A 484 -10.48 14.53 12.06
CA ARG A 484 -10.65 13.23 11.39
C ARG A 484 -9.37 12.40 11.42
N ILE A 485 -8.21 12.99 11.09
CA ILE A 485 -6.91 12.30 11.14
C ILE A 485 -6.64 11.75 12.55
N ASN A 486 -6.81 12.60 13.55
CA ASN A 486 -6.60 12.23 14.95
C ASN A 486 -7.58 11.17 15.46
N ARG A 487 -8.78 11.08 14.87
CA ARG A 487 -9.75 10.05 15.24
C ARG A 487 -9.47 8.74 14.53
N ASP A 488 -9.30 8.76 13.20
CA ASP A 488 -9.45 7.57 12.36
C ASP A 488 -8.13 7.06 11.74
N TYR A 489 -7.04 7.85 11.80
CA TYR A 489 -5.82 7.60 11.02
C TYR A 489 -4.57 7.49 11.89
N ARG A 490 -4.72 7.13 13.17
CA ARG A 490 -3.60 6.97 14.10
C ARG A 490 -2.84 5.64 13.96
N LEU A 491 -3.43 4.68 13.23
CA LEU A 491 -2.86 3.37 12.95
C LEU A 491 -2.61 3.19 11.43
N PRO A 492 -1.64 2.34 11.04
CA PRO A 492 -1.50 1.88 9.65
C PRO A 492 -2.73 1.06 9.21
N PRO A 493 -3.01 0.97 7.90
CA PRO A 493 -4.26 0.43 7.38
C PRO A 493 -4.30 -1.10 7.24
N VAL A 494 -3.20 -1.83 7.45
CA VAL A 494 -3.26 -3.30 7.40
C VAL A 494 -2.46 -3.88 8.56
N ASP A 495 -1.14 -3.77 8.48
CA ASP A 495 -0.24 -4.40 9.43
C ASP A 495 0.28 -3.35 10.42
N GLN A 496 0.10 -3.63 11.71
CA GLN A 496 0.40 -2.67 12.77
C GLN A 496 1.91 -2.51 12.97
N HIS A 497 2.32 -1.27 13.30
CA HIS A 497 3.66 -1.02 13.81
C HIS A 497 3.72 -1.54 15.24
N GLN A 498 4.63 -2.46 15.52
CA GLN A 498 4.66 -3.13 16.82
C GLN A 498 6.06 -3.55 17.26
N MET A 499 6.26 -3.65 18.56
CA MET A 499 7.35 -4.39 19.19
C MET A 499 6.76 -5.63 19.87
N PHE A 500 7.50 -6.72 19.85
CA PHE A 500 7.11 -8.01 20.42
C PHE A 500 5.80 -8.56 19.82
N GLY A 501 5.32 -9.66 20.41
CA GLY A 501 4.09 -10.30 19.97
C GLY A 501 4.25 -11.19 18.74
N LEU A 502 3.11 -11.59 18.21
CA LEU A 502 2.99 -12.31 16.94
C LEU A 502 3.29 -11.33 15.79
N PRO A 503 4.29 -11.58 14.93
CA PRO A 503 4.50 -10.79 13.72
C PRO A 503 3.31 -10.93 12.76
N ALA A 504 3.07 -9.91 11.94
CA ALA A 504 2.23 -10.09 10.76
C ALA A 504 2.93 -11.03 9.77
N SER A 505 2.18 -11.95 9.15
CA SER A 505 2.71 -12.83 8.10
C SER A 505 1.70 -12.98 6.95
N ARG A 506 2.14 -12.74 5.72
CA ARG A 506 1.28 -12.83 4.53
C ARG A 506 1.48 -14.14 3.75
N LEU A 507 2.69 -14.68 3.75
CA LEU A 507 3.05 -15.84 2.91
C LEU A 507 2.91 -17.20 3.60
N GLY A 508 2.39 -17.25 4.83
CA GLY A 508 2.46 -18.47 5.64
C GLY A 508 3.89 -18.99 5.75
N GLY A 509 4.87 -18.06 5.67
CA GLY A 509 6.31 -18.28 5.70
C GLY A 509 6.73 -18.75 7.08
N ARG A 510 6.42 -20.01 7.38
CA ARG A 510 6.66 -20.73 8.65
C ARG A 510 8.15 -20.90 9.01
N GLY A 511 9.06 -20.17 8.37
CA GLY A 511 10.50 -20.37 8.40
C GLY A 511 11.31 -19.38 9.25
N GLN A 512 10.74 -18.25 9.68
CA GLN A 512 11.48 -17.31 10.53
C GLN A 512 11.78 -17.93 11.91
N PRO A 513 12.92 -17.62 12.54
CA PRO A 513 13.36 -18.25 13.76
C PRO A 513 12.37 -17.95 14.90
N ARG A 514 11.47 -18.91 15.17
CA ARG A 514 10.47 -18.93 16.26
C ARG A 514 11.05 -18.82 17.68
N ARG A 515 12.27 -18.33 17.82
CA ARG A 515 12.97 -18.14 19.10
C ARG A 515 13.50 -16.71 19.25
N ASN A 516 13.48 -15.91 18.19
CA ASN A 516 13.91 -14.53 18.24
C ASN A 516 12.76 -13.62 18.69
N LEU A 517 13.12 -12.55 19.39
CA LEU A 517 12.22 -11.47 19.74
C LEU A 517 12.02 -10.58 18.52
N LEU A 518 10.75 -10.28 18.20
CA LEU A 518 10.42 -9.19 17.29
C LEU A 518 10.73 -7.88 18.00
N LEU A 519 11.83 -7.21 17.64
CA LEU A 519 12.19 -5.90 18.20
C LEU A 519 11.29 -4.81 17.66
N LEU A 520 11.03 -4.80 16.36
CA LEU A 520 10.18 -3.81 15.71
C LEU A 520 9.64 -4.38 14.40
N GLN A 521 8.38 -4.15 14.11
CA GLN A 521 7.76 -4.36 12.82
C GLN A 521 7.23 -3.02 12.31
N LEU A 522 7.48 -2.75 11.03
CA LEU A 522 6.94 -1.62 10.29
C LEU A 522 6.18 -2.17 9.09
N GLY A 523 4.90 -1.81 8.97
CA GLY A 523 4.03 -2.19 7.86
C GLY A 523 3.74 -1.00 6.95
N TYR A 524 3.02 -1.25 5.86
CA TYR A 524 2.60 -0.18 4.95
C TYR A 524 1.89 0.94 5.75
N ASP A 525 2.29 2.19 5.54
CA ASP A 525 1.66 3.34 6.18
C ASP A 525 1.77 4.59 5.30
N ASP A 526 0.68 4.88 4.61
CA ASP A 526 0.52 6.08 3.78
C ASP A 526 0.73 7.37 4.58
N MET A 527 0.31 7.44 5.85
CA MET A 527 0.50 8.66 6.62
C MET A 527 1.97 8.90 7.02
N MET A 528 2.85 7.89 6.84
CA MET A 528 4.30 7.96 7.02
C MET A 528 5.08 7.89 5.69
N GLU A 529 4.40 7.92 4.54
CA GLU A 529 5.02 7.73 3.22
C GLU A 529 5.77 6.38 3.10
N TRP A 530 5.39 5.41 3.94
CA TRP A 530 5.86 4.03 3.91
C TRP A 530 5.03 3.23 2.92
N CYS A 531 5.07 3.70 1.68
CA CYS A 531 4.33 3.17 0.54
C CYS A 531 5.15 2.09 -0.19
N TRP A 532 5.71 1.13 0.55
CA TRP A 532 6.20 -0.10 -0.06
C TRP A 532 5.00 -0.93 -0.57
N SER A 533 5.21 -2.12 -1.14
CA SER A 533 4.10 -2.96 -1.63
C SER A 533 2.98 -3.06 -0.57
N GLU A 534 1.72 -3.20 -0.97
CA GLU A 534 0.55 -3.18 -0.03
C GLU A 534 0.63 -4.23 1.11
N ALA A 535 1.58 -5.15 1.01
CA ALA A 535 1.87 -6.22 1.95
C ALA A 535 3.30 -6.21 2.49
N GLY A 536 4.08 -5.17 2.19
CA GLY A 536 5.46 -5.08 2.62
C GLY A 536 5.57 -4.96 4.14
N LEU A 537 6.53 -5.66 4.73
CA LEU A 537 6.80 -5.65 6.16
C LEU A 537 8.30 -5.64 6.41
N TYR A 538 8.81 -4.60 7.06
CA TYR A 538 10.13 -4.63 7.66
C TYR A 538 10.03 -5.15 9.08
N GLN A 539 10.84 -6.15 9.42
CA GLN A 539 10.85 -6.76 10.76
C GLN A 539 12.28 -6.88 11.28
N PHE A 540 12.50 -6.32 12.47
CA PHE A 540 13.75 -6.39 13.20
C PHE A 540 13.66 -7.49 14.25
N TRP A 541 14.65 -8.37 14.25
CA TRP A 541 14.70 -9.55 15.11
C TRP A 541 15.99 -9.57 15.91
N ILE A 542 15.94 -10.11 17.13
CA ILE A 542 17.14 -10.37 17.93
C ILE A 542 16.93 -11.62 18.79
N SER A 543 18.01 -12.34 19.12
CA SER A 543 17.90 -13.41 20.12
C SER A 543 17.62 -12.82 21.51
N PRO A 544 16.86 -13.51 22.38
CA PRO A 544 16.69 -13.08 23.77
C PRO A 544 18.02 -12.91 24.52
N GLU A 545 19.00 -13.78 24.23
CA GLU A 545 20.33 -13.74 24.82
C GLU A 545 21.11 -12.47 24.43
N ASP A 546 21.09 -12.10 23.14
CA ASP A 546 21.76 -10.90 22.64
C ASP A 546 21.06 -9.62 23.10
N ALA A 547 19.72 -9.62 23.16
CA ALA A 547 18.96 -8.50 23.73
C ALA A 547 19.32 -8.26 25.20
N ALA A 548 19.37 -9.32 26.00
CA ALA A 548 19.76 -9.25 27.40
C ALA A 548 21.22 -8.81 27.60
N ALA A 549 22.11 -9.20 26.67
CA ALA A 549 23.51 -8.78 26.67
C ALA A 549 23.74 -7.37 26.09
N GLY A 550 22.71 -6.72 25.52
CA GLY A 550 22.85 -5.45 24.82
C GLY A 550 23.68 -5.55 23.53
N ASN A 551 23.72 -6.72 22.90
CA ASN A 551 24.44 -6.97 21.65
C ASN A 551 23.57 -6.61 20.44
N TRP A 552 23.29 -5.32 20.25
CA TRP A 552 22.37 -4.84 19.20
C TRP A 552 22.89 -5.07 17.77
N SER A 553 24.20 -5.26 17.59
CA SER A 553 24.77 -5.67 16.30
C SER A 553 24.34 -7.06 15.83
N ALA A 554 23.81 -7.89 16.73
CA ALA A 554 23.23 -9.18 16.38
C ALA A 554 21.78 -9.08 15.86
N ALA A 555 21.18 -7.89 15.87
CA ALA A 555 19.85 -7.70 15.30
C ALA A 555 19.86 -7.94 13.79
N THR A 556 18.86 -8.67 13.31
CA THR A 556 18.67 -8.97 11.89
C THR A 556 17.41 -8.28 11.36
N LEU A 557 17.46 -7.80 10.12
CA LEU A 557 16.32 -7.21 9.43
C LEU A 557 15.82 -8.18 8.35
N THR A 558 14.51 -8.39 8.29
CA THR A 558 13.83 -9.09 7.19
C THR A 558 12.85 -8.15 6.51
N PHE A 559 12.64 -8.36 5.21
CA PHE A 559 11.57 -7.72 4.45
C PHE A 559 10.68 -8.82 3.85
N GLU A 560 9.40 -8.82 4.21
CA GLU A 560 8.39 -9.67 3.57
C GLU A 560 7.60 -8.83 2.57
N SER A 561 7.33 -9.37 1.38
CA SER A 561 6.41 -8.80 0.40
C SER A 561 5.66 -9.93 -0.31
N ASP A 562 4.47 -9.62 -0.84
CA ASP A 562 3.63 -10.57 -1.59
C ASP A 562 4.24 -11.03 -2.92
#